data_AF-A0A1A7KG54-F1
#
_entry.id   AF-A0A1A7KG54-F1
#
_cell.length_a   1.000
_cell.length_b   1.000
_cell.length_c   1.000
_cell.angle_alpha   90.00
_cell.angle_beta   90.00
_cell.angle_gamma   90.00
#
_symmetry.space_group_name_H-M   'P 1'
#
loop_
_entity.id
_entity.type
_entity.pdbx_description
1 polymer ?
#
loop_
_entity_poly.entity_id
_entity_poly.type
_entity_poly.pdbx_seq_one_letter_code
_entity_poly.pdbx_strand_id
1 'polypeptide(L)'
;MNTNHAQFPPFKSDLIKHFGYLSFHLNLINTDLIGIRLVASGEIIVITYRANRKTGFIYEGEKLNSQQVFHVYCDVPDTFNELEIYENQCNQEKQRIEVLAPPRDQYVFINETEIRKTKIKRLASTIINQK
;
A
#
# COMPACT_ATOMS: atom_id res chain seq x y z
N MET A 1 -15.93 -43.68 -23.13
CA MET A 1 -15.18 -43.86 -21.86
C MET A 1 -15.11 -42.51 -21.18
N ASN A 2 -15.72 -42.42 -20.00
CA ASN A 2 -15.67 -41.28 -19.11
C ASN A 2 -14.27 -41.13 -18.51
N THR A 3 -13.66 -39.96 -18.67
CA THR A 3 -12.66 -39.42 -17.74
C THR A 3 -12.80 -37.90 -17.71
N ASN A 4 -13.54 -37.44 -16.70
CA ASN A 4 -13.24 -36.36 -15.76
C ASN A 4 -12.58 -35.08 -16.29
N HIS A 5 -13.20 -33.94 -15.96
CA HIS A 5 -12.55 -32.63 -15.89
C HIS A 5 -11.15 -32.75 -15.26
N ALA A 6 -10.10 -32.74 -16.07
CA ALA A 6 -8.75 -32.55 -15.58
C ALA A 6 -8.65 -31.10 -15.12
N GLN A 7 -8.87 -30.89 -13.82
CA GLN A 7 -9.11 -29.57 -13.26
C GLN A 7 -7.90 -28.63 -13.37
N PHE A 8 -6.67 -29.16 -13.56
CA PHE A 8 -5.47 -28.40 -13.92
C PHE A 8 -4.45 -29.32 -14.62
N PRO A 9 -3.54 -28.80 -15.47
CA PRO A 9 -2.49 -29.61 -16.09
C PRO A 9 -1.55 -30.15 -15.01
N PRO A 10 -1.42 -31.48 -14.84
CA PRO A 10 -0.67 -32.06 -13.73
C PRO A 10 0.84 -31.97 -13.89
N PHE A 11 1.35 -31.73 -15.11
CA PHE A 11 2.78 -31.76 -15.41
C PHE A 11 3.29 -30.49 -16.11
N LYS A 12 4.57 -30.17 -15.85
CA LYS A 12 5.29 -29.00 -16.42
C LYS A 12 5.26 -28.96 -17.95
N SER A 13 5.34 -30.12 -18.61
CA SER A 13 5.26 -30.24 -20.07
C SER A 13 3.92 -29.79 -20.63
N ASP A 14 2.83 -30.03 -19.90
CA ASP A 14 1.47 -29.69 -20.33
C ASP A 14 1.19 -28.19 -20.18
N LEU A 15 1.78 -27.56 -19.15
CA LEU A 15 1.75 -26.10 -18.95
C LEU A 15 2.49 -25.37 -20.07
N ILE A 16 3.69 -25.84 -20.45
CA ILE A 16 4.47 -25.24 -21.56
C ILE A 16 3.71 -25.32 -22.89
N LYS A 17 3.03 -26.45 -23.13
CA LYS A 17 2.28 -26.69 -24.36
C LYS A 17 1.05 -25.78 -24.51
N HIS A 18 0.40 -25.42 -23.40
CA HIS A 18 -0.82 -24.58 -23.42
C HIS A 18 -0.52 -23.08 -23.30
N PHE A 19 0.52 -22.70 -22.57
CA PHE A 19 0.74 -21.29 -22.20
C PHE A 19 2.16 -20.77 -22.50
N GLY A 20 3.05 -21.59 -23.07
CA GLY A 20 4.44 -21.23 -23.34
C GLY A 20 5.36 -21.28 -22.11
N TYR A 21 6.53 -20.64 -22.19
CA TYR A 21 7.43 -20.50 -21.03
C TYR A 21 6.86 -19.49 -20.03
N LEU A 22 6.19 -19.98 -19.00
CA LEU A 22 5.77 -19.16 -17.86
C LEU A 22 6.86 -19.17 -16.78
N SER A 23 7.34 -17.98 -16.43
CA SER A 23 8.10 -17.75 -15.21
C SER A 23 7.23 -16.90 -14.28
N PHE A 24 6.83 -17.47 -13.15
CA PHE A 24 6.23 -16.70 -12.05
C PHE A 24 7.31 -16.43 -11.02
N HIS A 25 7.89 -15.24 -11.06
CA HIS A 25 8.73 -14.74 -9.97
C HIS A 25 7.82 -14.20 -8.87
N LEU A 26 7.47 -15.07 -7.91
CA LEU A 26 6.90 -14.64 -6.64
C LEU A 26 8.05 -14.19 -5.73
N ASN A 27 8.58 -12.99 -5.98
CA ASN A 27 9.41 -12.33 -4.99
C ASN A 27 8.47 -11.86 -3.89
N LEU A 28 8.51 -12.51 -2.72
CA LEU A 28 7.87 -12.03 -1.50
C LEU A 28 8.42 -10.63 -1.18
N ILE A 29 7.80 -9.60 -1.74
CA ILE A 29 8.08 -8.22 -1.38
C ILE A 29 7.05 -7.88 -0.30
N ASN A 30 7.53 -7.45 0.85
CA ASN A 30 6.71 -6.76 1.84
C ASN A 30 6.23 -5.45 1.21
N THR A 31 5.13 -5.52 0.47
CA THR A 31 4.47 -4.37 -0.14
C THR A 31 3.11 -4.17 0.51
N ASP A 32 2.98 -3.05 1.21
CA ASP A 32 1.72 -2.59 1.77
C ASP A 32 0.94 -1.87 0.68
N LEU A 33 -0.34 -2.23 0.54
CA LEU A 33 -1.26 -1.60 -0.42
C LEU A 33 -2.20 -0.69 0.36
N ILE A 34 -2.19 0.60 0.00
CA ILE A 34 -2.98 1.64 0.68
C ILE A 34 -3.90 2.29 -0.33
N GLY A 35 -5.20 2.19 -0.12
CA GLY A 35 -6.17 2.88 -0.97
C GLY A 35 -6.29 4.35 -0.56
N ILE A 36 -6.17 5.26 -1.52
CA ILE A 36 -6.53 6.68 -1.36
C ILE A 36 -7.84 6.87 -2.11
N ARG A 37 -8.93 6.96 -1.36
CA ARG A 37 -10.27 7.14 -1.92
C ARG A 37 -10.60 8.62 -2.00
N LEU A 38 -10.91 9.10 -3.20
CA LEU A 38 -11.41 10.44 -3.41
C LEU A 38 -12.93 10.45 -3.17
N VAL A 39 -13.40 11.11 -2.11
CA VAL A 39 -14.81 11.04 -1.70
C VAL A 39 -15.75 11.62 -2.78
N ALA A 40 -15.30 12.64 -3.52
CA ALA A 40 -16.11 13.31 -4.53
C ALA A 40 -16.44 12.41 -5.74
N SER A 41 -15.48 11.60 -6.21
CA SER A 41 -15.65 10.73 -7.38
C SER A 41 -15.94 9.27 -7.00
N GLY A 42 -15.62 8.89 -5.76
CA GLY A 42 -15.63 7.51 -5.27
C GLY A 42 -14.45 6.66 -5.79
N GLU A 43 -13.56 7.26 -6.57
CA GLU A 43 -12.40 6.59 -7.18
C GLU A 43 -11.34 6.28 -6.14
N ILE A 44 -10.61 5.18 -6.35
CA ILE A 44 -9.57 4.71 -5.44
C ILE A 44 -8.27 4.60 -6.23
N ILE A 45 -7.23 5.29 -5.76
CA ILE A 45 -5.86 5.11 -6.22
C ILE A 45 -5.14 4.28 -5.17
N VAL A 46 -4.60 3.13 -5.55
CA VAL A 46 -3.82 2.29 -4.63
C VAL A 46 -2.38 2.75 -4.66
N ILE A 47 -1.83 3.09 -3.51
CA ILE A 47 -0.44 3.47 -3.31
C ILE A 47 0.30 2.28 -2.72
N THR A 48 1.43 1.94 -3.31
CA THR A 48 2.27 0.84 -2.83
C THR A 48 3.37 1.40 -1.95
N TYR A 49 3.55 0.81 -0.77
CA TYR A 49 4.67 1.08 0.12
C TYR A 49 5.50 -0.19 0.31
N ARG A 50 6.80 -0.04 0.51
CA ARG A 50 7.67 -1.10 1.01
C ARG A 50 8.20 -0.65 2.36
N ALA A 51 7.70 -1.24 3.44
CA ALA A 51 7.89 -0.72 4.78
C ALA A 51 7.52 0.78 4.84
N ASN A 52 8.42 1.66 5.27
CA ASN A 52 8.13 3.09 5.40
C ASN A 52 8.39 3.92 4.12
N ARG A 53 8.47 3.31 2.94
CA ARG A 53 8.82 4.00 1.69
C ARG A 53 7.77 3.79 0.60
N LYS A 54 7.24 4.87 0.02
CA LYS A 54 6.38 4.85 -1.16
C LYS A 54 7.14 4.34 -2.38
N THR A 55 6.55 3.42 -3.12
CA THR A 55 7.21 2.74 -4.25
C THR A 55 6.47 2.89 -5.58
N GLY A 56 5.18 3.22 -5.57
CA GLY A 56 4.39 3.31 -6.79
C GLY A 56 2.90 3.47 -6.53
N PHE A 57 2.12 3.37 -7.60
CA PHE A 57 0.67 3.42 -7.56
C PHE A 57 0.05 2.48 -8.60
N ILE A 58 -1.19 2.08 -8.34
CA ILE A 58 -2.05 1.31 -9.22
C ILE A 58 -3.38 2.05 -9.29
N TYR A 59 -3.92 2.20 -10.49
CA TYR A 59 -5.24 2.75 -10.72
C TYR A 59 -5.96 1.94 -11.79
N GLU A 60 -7.11 1.40 -11.42
CA GLU A 60 -7.96 0.56 -12.29
C GLU A 60 -9.34 1.19 -12.52
N GLY A 61 -9.52 2.44 -12.12
CA GLY A 61 -10.75 3.18 -12.37
C GLY A 61 -10.78 3.81 -13.76
N GLU A 62 -11.93 4.39 -14.10
CA GLU A 62 -12.17 4.94 -15.45
C GLU A 62 -12.44 6.45 -15.46
N LYS A 63 -12.65 7.07 -14.29
CA LYS A 63 -13.06 8.49 -14.21
C LYS A 63 -11.90 9.47 -14.19
N LEU A 64 -10.73 9.05 -13.73
CA LEU A 64 -9.55 9.91 -13.64
C LEU A 64 -8.63 9.65 -14.83
N ASN A 65 -8.09 10.71 -15.40
CA ASN A 65 -7.03 10.58 -16.38
C ASN A 65 -5.67 10.33 -15.71
N SER A 66 -4.69 9.89 -16.49
CA SER A 66 -3.35 9.55 -15.96
C SER A 66 -2.65 10.71 -15.26
N GLN A 67 -2.88 11.96 -15.66
CA GLN A 67 -2.27 13.13 -15.01
C GLN A 67 -2.86 13.38 -13.63
N GLN A 68 -4.19 13.25 -13.48
CA GLN A 68 -4.87 13.38 -12.20
C GLN A 68 -4.43 12.29 -11.23
N VAL A 69 -4.35 11.04 -11.70
CA VAL A 69 -3.86 9.91 -10.90
C VAL A 69 -2.42 10.16 -10.44
N PHE A 70 -1.55 10.62 -11.36
CA PHE A 70 -0.17 10.92 -11.04
C PHE A 70 -0.04 12.08 -10.04
N HIS A 71 -0.89 13.10 -10.14
CA HIS A 71 -0.92 14.19 -9.17
C HIS A 71 -1.26 13.68 -7.77
N VAL A 72 -2.30 12.84 -7.62
CA VAL A 72 -2.62 12.21 -6.33
C VAL A 72 -1.43 11.39 -5.81
N TYR A 73 -0.78 10.60 -6.67
CA TYR A 73 0.42 9.85 -6.27
C TYR A 73 1.56 10.76 -5.78
N CYS A 74 1.76 11.91 -6.39
CA CYS A 74 2.76 12.90 -5.97
C CYS A 74 2.40 13.56 -4.63
N ASP A 75 1.12 13.85 -4.40
CA ASP A 75 0.64 14.53 -3.19
C ASP A 75 0.67 13.61 -1.96
N VAL A 76 0.44 12.31 -2.15
CA VAL A 76 0.51 11.31 -1.08
C VAL A 76 1.93 11.27 -0.50
N PRO A 77 2.13 11.18 0.83
CA PRO A 77 3.45 11.20 1.45
C PRO A 77 4.38 10.08 0.98
N ASP A 78 5.68 10.36 0.94
CA ASP A 78 6.70 9.35 0.62
C ASP A 78 6.87 8.31 1.73
N THR A 79 6.37 8.59 2.94
CA THR A 79 6.46 7.68 4.08
C THR A 79 5.10 7.20 4.57
N PHE A 80 5.02 5.92 4.92
CA PHE A 80 3.79 5.30 5.41
C PHE A 80 3.32 5.95 6.73
N ASN A 81 4.27 6.32 7.59
CA ASN A 81 3.98 6.88 8.91
C ASN A 81 3.29 8.25 8.87
N GLU A 82 3.34 8.95 7.74
CA GLU A 82 2.75 10.28 7.55
C GLU A 82 1.31 10.24 7.00
N LEU A 83 0.81 9.05 6.63
CA LEU A 83 -0.53 8.90 6.03
C LEU A 83 -1.67 9.43 6.91
N GLU A 84 -1.59 9.22 8.22
CA GLU A 84 -2.59 9.73 9.17
C GLU A 84 -2.58 11.27 9.23
N ILE A 85 -1.40 11.89 9.18
CA ILE A 85 -1.28 13.36 9.17
C ILE A 85 -1.82 13.91 7.85
N TYR A 86 -1.46 13.28 6.74
CA TYR A 86 -1.92 13.62 5.41
C TYR A 86 -3.45 13.57 5.27
N GLU A 87 -4.09 12.49 5.71
CA GLU A 87 -5.55 12.37 5.69
C GLU A 87 -6.24 13.51 6.44
N ASN A 88 -5.71 13.84 7.63
CA ASN A 88 -6.23 14.92 8.45
C ASN A 88 -6.04 16.29 7.78
N GLN A 89 -4.88 16.54 7.16
CA GLN A 89 -4.59 17.80 6.46
C GLN A 89 -5.51 18.01 5.25
N CYS A 90 -5.63 17.02 4.37
CA CYS A 90 -6.52 17.12 3.21
C CYS A 90 -7.97 17.39 3.64
N ASN A 91 -8.45 16.70 4.68
CA ASN A 91 -9.80 16.88 5.19
C ASN A 91 -10.03 18.28 5.81
N GLN A 92 -9.01 18.89 6.44
CA GLN A 92 -9.07 20.28 6.93
C GLN A 92 -9.13 21.29 5.78
N GLU A 93 -8.46 21.03 4.67
CA GLU A 93 -8.43 21.87 3.46
C GLU A 93 -9.64 21.66 2.54
N LYS A 94 -10.66 20.91 3.02
CA LYS A 94 -11.89 20.51 2.29
C LYS A 94 -11.64 19.52 1.14
N GLN A 95 -10.42 19.03 0.94
CA GLN A 95 -10.16 17.87 0.09
C GLN A 95 -10.55 16.60 0.84
N ARG A 96 -11.77 16.13 0.60
CA ARG A 96 -12.29 14.94 1.26
C ARG A 96 -11.67 13.68 0.67
N ILE A 97 -10.74 13.10 1.42
CA ILE A 97 -10.12 11.82 1.11
C ILE A 97 -10.32 10.86 2.27
N GLU A 98 -10.30 9.56 1.96
CA GLU A 98 -10.27 8.48 2.94
C GLU A 98 -9.05 7.59 2.66
N VAL A 99 -8.24 7.34 3.68
CA VAL A 99 -7.11 6.42 3.62
C VAL A 99 -7.58 5.03 4.03
N LEU A 100 -7.65 4.14 3.06
CA LEU A 100 -8.02 2.74 3.23
C LEU A 100 -6.75 1.92 3.48
N ALA A 101 -6.36 1.83 4.75
CA ALA A 101 -5.26 0.99 5.20
C ALA A 101 -5.79 -0.28 5.88
N PRO A 102 -5.20 -1.46 5.62
CA PRO A 102 -5.56 -2.66 6.35
C PRO A 102 -5.22 -2.49 7.85
N PRO A 103 -5.98 -3.11 8.76
CA PRO A 103 -5.69 -3.09 10.19
C PRO A 103 -4.27 -3.60 10.46
N ARG A 104 -3.55 -2.92 11.35
CA ARG A 104 -2.12 -3.22 11.63
C ARG A 104 -1.87 -4.63 12.15
N ASP A 105 -2.90 -5.30 12.65
CA ASP A 105 -2.80 -6.63 13.25
C ASP A 105 -3.24 -7.76 12.30
N GLN A 106 -3.56 -7.45 11.03
CA GLN A 106 -4.01 -8.44 10.03
C GLN A 106 -2.93 -8.86 9.03
N TYR A 107 -1.69 -8.40 9.20
CA TYR A 107 -0.59 -8.80 8.32
C TYR A 107 -0.10 -10.21 8.64
N VAL A 108 -0.13 -11.10 7.64
CA VAL A 108 0.66 -12.34 7.66
C VAL A 108 2.09 -11.96 7.25
N PHE A 109 2.87 -11.48 8.20
CA PHE A 109 4.29 -11.24 7.96
C PHE A 109 5.01 -12.57 7.82
N ILE A 110 5.59 -12.83 6.64
CA ILE A 110 6.72 -13.74 6.54
C ILE A 110 7.96 -12.92 6.99
N ASN A 111 8.19 -12.92 8.31
CA ASN A 111 9.48 -12.68 9.00
C ASN A 111 9.80 -11.26 9.59
N GLU A 112 9.68 -11.19 10.94
CA GLU A 112 10.53 -10.64 12.03
C GLU A 112 11.30 -9.30 11.98
N THR A 113 10.76 -8.22 11.43
CA THR A 113 11.21 -6.86 11.86
C THR A 113 10.03 -5.97 12.22
N GLU A 114 9.48 -6.23 13.41
CA GLU A 114 8.40 -5.49 14.04
C GLU A 114 8.82 -4.02 14.29
N ILE A 115 8.14 -3.05 13.64
CA ILE A 115 8.32 -1.62 13.91
C ILE A 115 7.56 -1.26 15.19
N ARG A 116 8.27 -1.08 16.31
CA ARG A 116 7.68 -0.63 17.59
C ARG A 116 7.62 0.90 17.69
N LYS A 117 6.54 1.43 18.27
CA LYS A 117 6.41 2.86 18.64
C LYS A 117 7.45 3.22 19.71
N THR A 118 8.41 4.08 19.39
CA THR A 118 9.27 4.71 20.40
C THR A 118 8.50 5.80 21.14
N LYS A 119 8.40 5.71 22.47
CA LYS A 119 7.97 6.83 23.31
C LYS A 119 9.05 7.91 23.28
N ILE A 120 8.78 9.05 22.63
CA ILE A 120 9.61 10.25 22.75
C ILE A 120 9.51 10.72 24.20
N LYS A 121 10.60 10.59 24.99
CA LYS A 121 10.71 11.30 26.26
C LYS A 121 10.84 12.79 25.93
N ARG A 122 9.85 13.59 26.33
CA ARG A 122 10.01 15.05 26.40
C ARG A 122 11.23 15.33 27.27
N LEU A 123 12.26 15.94 26.70
CA LEU A 123 13.30 16.60 27.46
C LEU A 123 12.62 17.74 28.22
N ALA A 124 12.45 17.55 29.52
CA ALA A 124 12.02 18.60 30.42
C ALA A 124 13.05 19.74 30.33
N SER A 125 12.56 20.92 29.97
CA SER A 125 13.31 22.17 30.00
C SER A 125 13.88 22.40 31.40
N THR A 126 15.20 22.22 31.56
CA THR A 126 15.92 22.77 32.70
C THR A 126 16.00 24.28 32.51
N ILE A 127 15.05 25.00 33.09
CA ILE A 127 15.18 26.44 33.34
C ILE A 127 16.26 26.58 34.42
N ILE A 128 17.46 27.00 34.01
CA ILE A 128 18.48 27.46 34.94
C ILE A 128 18.08 28.87 35.37
N ASN A 129 17.49 29.00 36.55
CA ASN A 129 17.47 30.26 37.27
C ASN A 129 18.87 30.50 37.83
N GLN A 130 19.64 31.40 37.21
CA GLN A 130 20.80 32.01 37.85
C GLN A 130 20.29 33.05 38.86
N LYS A 131 20.55 32.79 40.13
CA LYS A 131 20.60 33.78 41.20
C LYS A 131 22.06 34.09 41.48
#